data_AF-A0A963APL3-F1
#
_entry.id   AF-A0A963APL3-F1
#
_cell.length_a   1.000
_cell.length_b   1.000
_cell.length_c   1.000
_cell.angle_alpha   90.00
_cell.angle_beta   90.00
_cell.angle_gamma   90.00
#
_symmetry.space_group_name_H-M   'P 1'
#
loop_
_entity.id
_entity.type
_entity.pdbx_description
1 polymer ?
#
loop_
_entity_poly.entity_id
_entity_poly.type
_entity_poly.pdbx_seq_one_letter_code
_entity_poly.pdbx_strand_id
1 'polypeptide(L)'
;SDWTPLAQNFQRELYRRVFFGQPYREYVRATAKALNAGELDAQLVYRKRLRRRLDEYRRNLPPHVQAARKAKKVGRWVSYLITVNGPEPLDNLHSAIDYQHYADAQLAPAADGILHFVGDSFERLTANQMNLF
;
A
#
# COMPACT_ATOMS: atom_id res chain seq x y z
N SER A 1 3.12 -3.98 -10.91
CA SER A 1 2.45 -4.84 -9.92
C SER A 1 1.31 -4.07 -9.30
N ASP A 2 0.37 -4.74 -8.65
CA ASP A 2 -0.61 -4.12 -7.73
C ASP A 2 -0.03 -3.94 -6.31
N TRP A 3 1.30 -4.08 -6.19
CA TRP A 3 2.06 -3.99 -4.95
C TRP A 3 3.02 -2.82 -5.01
N THR A 4 3.07 -2.07 -3.91
CA THR A 4 3.98 -0.97 -3.63
C THR A 4 5.34 -1.47 -3.14
N PRO A 5 6.39 -0.63 -3.16
CA PRO A 5 7.64 -0.92 -2.48
C PRO A 5 7.46 -1.29 -1.01
N LEU A 6 6.52 -0.64 -0.30
CA LEU A 6 6.18 -0.96 1.09
C LEU A 6 5.87 -2.46 1.23
N ALA A 7 4.90 -2.96 0.47
CA ALA A 7 4.50 -4.35 0.57
C ALA A 7 5.62 -5.33 0.22
N GLN A 8 6.37 -5.04 -0.85
CA GLN A 8 7.45 -5.91 -1.32
C GLN A 8 8.58 -6.02 -0.29
N ASN A 9 9.00 -4.88 0.26
CA ASN A 9 10.04 -4.84 1.29
C ASN A 9 9.55 -5.50 2.58
N PHE A 10 8.32 -5.19 2.98
CA PHE A 10 7.71 -5.75 4.18
C PHE A 10 7.60 -7.27 4.11
N GLN A 11 7.04 -7.80 3.01
CA GLN A 11 6.90 -9.23 2.77
C GLN A 11 8.26 -9.94 2.81
N ARG A 12 9.25 -9.42 2.06
CA ARG A 12 10.58 -10.03 1.99
C ARG A 12 11.22 -10.18 3.38
N GLU A 13 11.19 -9.13 4.18
CA GLU A 13 11.79 -9.16 5.52
C GLU A 13 10.98 -10.01 6.51
N LEU A 14 9.64 -9.97 6.44
CA LEU A 14 8.81 -10.82 7.27
C LEU A 14 9.06 -12.31 6.98
N TYR A 15 9.06 -12.69 5.70
CA TYR A 15 9.31 -14.06 5.28
C TYR A 15 10.70 -14.52 5.71
N ARG A 16 11.72 -13.67 5.54
CA ARG A 16 13.07 -13.92 6.06
C ARG A 16 13.01 -14.26 7.55
N ARG A 17 12.41 -13.40 8.37
CA ARG A 17 12.33 -13.63 9.83
C ARG A 17 11.62 -14.93 10.18
N VAL A 18 10.47 -15.20 9.57
CA VAL A 18 9.71 -16.42 9.84
C VAL A 18 10.50 -17.66 9.45
N PHE A 19 11.09 -17.70 8.24
CA PHE A 19 11.85 -18.86 7.78
C PHE A 19 13.12 -19.13 8.58
N PHE A 20 13.75 -18.10 9.13
CA PHE A 20 14.93 -18.24 10.00
C PHE A 20 14.58 -18.32 11.50
N GLY A 21 13.30 -18.48 11.86
CA GLY A 21 12.87 -18.57 13.26
C GLY A 21 13.16 -17.32 14.11
N GLN A 22 13.29 -16.16 13.47
CA GLN A 22 13.59 -14.89 14.14
C GLN A 22 12.31 -14.22 14.66
N PRO A 23 12.40 -13.39 15.71
CA PRO A 23 11.27 -12.58 16.17
C PRO A 23 10.76 -11.65 15.06
N TYR A 24 9.47 -11.78 14.73
CA TYR A 24 8.80 -11.00 13.68
C TYR A 24 7.68 -10.09 14.19
N ARG A 25 7.04 -10.42 15.32
CA ARG A 25 5.86 -9.68 15.82
C ARG A 25 6.12 -8.19 16.02
N GLU A 26 7.27 -7.86 16.59
CA GLU A 26 7.66 -6.47 16.82
C GLU A 26 7.97 -5.73 15.52
N TYR A 27 8.56 -6.43 14.56
CA TYR A 27 8.79 -5.86 13.22
C TYR A 27 7.46 -5.51 12.52
N VAL A 28 6.45 -6.38 12.62
CA VAL A 28 5.10 -6.11 12.08
C VAL A 28 4.49 -4.88 12.74
N ARG A 29 4.48 -4.82 14.08
CA ARG A 29 3.95 -3.67 14.85
C ARG A 29 4.68 -2.37 14.58
N ALA A 30 6.01 -2.41 14.51
CA ALA A 30 6.82 -1.23 14.23
C ALA A 30 6.55 -0.71 12.81
N THR A 31 6.41 -1.60 11.83
CA THR A 31 6.11 -1.21 10.45
C THR A 31 4.72 -0.58 10.34
N ALA A 32 3.70 -1.15 10.99
CA ALA A 32 2.35 -0.58 11.01
C ALA A 32 2.33 0.81 11.69
N LYS A 33 3.06 0.96 12.80
CA LYS A 33 3.22 2.26 13.47
C LYS A 33 3.90 3.30 12.58
N ALA A 34 5.00 2.94 11.93
CA ALA A 34 5.75 3.82 11.04
C ALA A 34 4.91 4.23 9.81
N LEU A 35 4.08 3.32 9.28
CA LEU A 35 3.10 3.64 8.24
C LEU A 35 2.14 4.74 8.71
N ASN A 36 1.48 4.54 9.86
CA ASN A 36 0.51 5.50 10.40
C ASN A 36 1.14 6.84 10.81
N ALA A 37 2.45 6.86 11.08
CA ALA A 37 3.22 8.07 11.38
C ALA A 37 3.68 8.83 10.11
N GLY A 38 3.41 8.31 8.90
CA GLY A 38 3.87 8.91 7.64
C GLY A 38 5.36 8.74 7.36
N GLU A 39 6.05 7.88 8.11
CA GLU A 39 7.50 7.66 7.97
C GLU A 39 7.84 6.84 6.72
N LEU A 40 6.83 6.20 6.11
CA LEU A 40 6.99 5.27 4.99
C LEU A 40 6.43 5.81 3.66
N ASP A 41 6.07 7.09 3.58
CA ASP A 41 5.39 7.72 2.42
C ASP A 41 6.07 7.46 1.08
N ALA A 42 7.40 7.52 1.05
CA ALA A 42 8.19 7.26 -0.16
C ALA A 42 7.99 5.84 -0.73
N GLN A 43 7.52 4.90 0.10
CA GLN A 43 7.30 3.50 -0.27
C GLN A 43 5.86 3.21 -0.68
N LEU A 44 4.95 4.20 -0.64
CA LEU A 44 3.51 4.03 -0.88
C LEU A 44 3.10 4.21 -2.34
N VAL A 45 4.04 4.60 -3.20
CA VAL A 45 3.76 4.93 -4.60
C VAL A 45 3.38 3.69 -5.39
N TYR A 46 2.16 3.68 -5.93
CA TYR A 46 1.75 2.74 -6.97
C TYR A 46 2.28 3.19 -8.32
N ARG A 47 2.64 2.22 -9.17
CA ARG A 47 3.05 2.48 -10.57
C ARG A 47 2.40 1.49 -11.53
N LYS A 48 1.56 2.01 -12.43
CA LYS A 48 0.87 1.21 -13.47
C LYS A 48 1.01 1.83 -14.85
N ARG A 49 1.03 0.95 -15.86
CA ARG A 49 1.03 1.34 -17.27
C ARG A 49 -0.41 1.47 -17.76
N LEU A 50 -0.72 2.58 -18.45
CA LEU A 50 -1.95 2.71 -19.22
C LEU A 50 -1.88 1.77 -20.44
N ARG A 51 -2.86 0.87 -20.54
CA ARG A 51 -2.94 -0.10 -21.64
C ARG A 51 -3.72 0.42 -22.85
N ARG A 52 -4.55 1.44 -22.64
CA ARG A 52 -5.41 2.10 -23.63
C ARG A 52 -5.33 3.60 -23.44
N ARG A 53 -5.85 4.37 -24.39
CA ARG A 53 -5.97 5.83 -24.24
C ARG A 53 -7.01 6.19 -23.17
N LEU A 54 -6.88 7.35 -22.52
CA LEU A 54 -7.74 7.73 -21.39
C LEU A 54 -9.22 7.87 -21.74
N ASP A 55 -9.51 8.27 -22.98
CA ASP A 55 -10.85 8.44 -23.56
C ASP A 55 -11.56 7.10 -23.85
N GLU A 56 -10.79 6.01 -24.00
CA GLU A 56 -11.35 4.66 -24.19
C GLU A 56 -11.89 4.06 -22.89
N TYR A 57 -11.51 4.60 -21.73
CA TYR A 57 -12.04 4.17 -20.43
C TYR A 57 -13.37 4.87 -20.13
N ARG A 58 -14.48 4.20 -20.44
CA ARG A 58 -15.83 4.79 -20.29
C ARG A 58 -16.57 4.41 -19.01
N ARG A 59 -16.29 3.25 -18.41
CA ARG A 59 -16.96 2.73 -17.20
C ARG A 59 -15.96 2.02 -16.29
N ASN A 60 -16.24 1.98 -14.99
CA ASN A 60 -15.44 1.31 -13.94
C ASN A 60 -13.96 1.68 -14.03
N LEU A 61 -13.67 2.97 -13.84
CA LEU A 61 -12.32 3.53 -13.98
C LEU A 61 -11.38 2.92 -12.93
N PRO A 62 -10.34 2.19 -13.33
CA PRO A 62 -9.36 1.68 -12.38
C PRO A 62 -8.62 2.83 -11.67
N PRO A 63 -8.02 2.62 -10.48
CA PRO A 63 -7.39 3.69 -9.72
C PRO A 63 -6.31 4.46 -10.47
N HIS A 64 -5.43 3.77 -11.18
CA HIS A 64 -4.40 4.39 -12.02
C HIS A 64 -4.96 5.23 -13.18
N VAL A 65 -6.16 4.91 -13.69
CA VAL A 65 -6.82 5.72 -14.72
C VAL A 65 -7.47 6.95 -14.12
N GLN A 66 -8.08 6.83 -12.93
CA GLN A 66 -8.61 7.96 -12.18
C GLN A 66 -7.49 8.96 -11.83
N ALA A 67 -6.35 8.48 -11.33
CA ALA A 67 -5.18 9.32 -11.07
C ALA A 67 -4.66 9.99 -12.36
N ALA A 68 -4.57 9.24 -13.46
CA ALA A 68 -4.12 9.78 -14.74
C ALA A 68 -5.00 10.92 -15.27
N ARG A 69 -6.31 10.88 -15.02
CA ARG A 69 -7.24 11.97 -15.39
C ARG A 69 -7.00 13.24 -14.58
N LYS A 70 -6.51 13.11 -13.35
CA LYS A 70 -6.14 14.24 -12.47
C LYS A 70 -4.72 14.75 -12.75
N ALA A 71 -3.90 14.04 -13.53
CA ALA A 71 -2.47 14.35 -13.69
C ALA A 71 -2.25 15.58 -14.56
N LYS A 72 -1.21 16.36 -14.24
CA LYS A 72 -0.81 17.52 -15.06
C LYS A 72 -0.10 17.05 -16.33
N LYS A 73 0.65 15.96 -16.24
CA LYS A 73 1.35 15.34 -17.37
C LYS A 73 0.95 13.87 -17.54
N VAL A 74 0.21 13.57 -18.60
CA VAL A 74 -0.20 12.20 -18.91
C VAL A 74 0.93 11.47 -19.62
N GLY A 75 1.59 10.56 -18.90
CA GLY A 75 2.57 9.62 -19.45
C GLY A 75 1.98 8.23 -19.74
N ARG A 76 2.76 7.36 -20.39
CA ARG A 76 2.41 5.92 -20.52
C ARG A 76 2.38 5.20 -19.17
N TRP A 77 3.15 5.68 -18.22
CA TRP A 77 3.21 5.19 -16.85
C TRP A 77 2.62 6.23 -15.92
N VAL A 78 1.80 5.77 -14.98
CA VAL A 78 1.13 6.59 -13.99
C VAL A 78 1.66 6.18 -12.64
N SER A 79 2.19 7.15 -11.92
CA SER A 79 2.58 7.03 -10.52
C SER A 79 1.56 7.78 -9.67
N TYR A 80 1.02 7.12 -8.66
CA TYR A 80 -0.08 7.66 -7.86
C TYR A 80 -0.07 7.10 -6.43
N LEU A 81 -0.74 7.82 -5.54
CA LEU A 81 -1.03 7.41 -4.17
C LEU A 81 -2.54 7.20 -4.01
N ILE A 82 -2.92 6.39 -3.04
CA ILE A 82 -4.31 6.36 -2.56
C ILE A 82 -4.41 7.36 -1.40
N THR A 83 -5.35 8.26 -1.54
CA THR A 83 -5.64 9.32 -0.57
C THR A 83 -7.05 9.13 -0.03
N VAL A 84 -7.40 9.90 1.01
CA VAL A 84 -8.76 9.90 1.57
C VAL A 84 -9.84 10.28 0.55
N ASN A 85 -9.47 10.97 -0.54
CA ASN A 85 -10.36 11.30 -1.67
C ASN A 85 -10.09 10.44 -2.92
N GLY A 86 -9.59 9.22 -2.69
CA GLY A 86 -9.27 8.24 -3.72
C GLY A 86 -7.89 8.44 -4.36
N PRO A 87 -7.65 7.85 -5.54
CA PRO A 87 -6.34 7.87 -6.17
C PRO A 87 -5.98 9.27 -6.70
N GLU A 88 -4.76 9.71 -6.41
CA GLU A 88 -4.20 10.99 -6.85
C GLU A 88 -2.78 10.81 -7.41
N PRO A 89 -2.46 11.47 -8.55
CA PRO A 89 -1.14 11.37 -9.16
C PRO A 89 -0.12 12.20 -8.38
N LEU A 90 1.16 11.82 -8.44
CA LEU A 90 2.22 12.50 -7.67
C LEU A 90 2.42 13.98 -8.06
N ASP A 91 2.08 14.36 -9.29
CA ASP A 91 2.24 15.73 -9.80
C ASP A 91 1.02 16.64 -9.48
N ASN A 92 -0.02 16.07 -8.89
CA ASN A 92 -1.26 16.75 -8.51
C ASN A 92 -1.89 16.11 -7.26
N LEU A 93 -1.09 15.95 -6.21
CA LEU A 93 -1.51 15.46 -4.90
C LEU A 93 -2.03 16.64 -4.06
N HIS A 94 -3.25 16.53 -3.54
CA HIS A 94 -3.89 17.55 -2.72
C HIS A 94 -4.48 17.00 -1.42
N SER A 95 -4.82 15.71 -1.40
CA SER A 95 -5.49 15.06 -0.29
C SER A 95 -4.48 14.31 0.61
N ALA A 96 -4.80 14.18 1.90
CA ALA A 96 -4.00 13.36 2.82
C ALA A 96 -3.98 11.89 2.38
N ILE A 97 -2.85 11.22 2.59
CA ILE A 97 -2.69 9.80 2.27
C ILE A 97 -3.65 8.97 3.13
N ASP A 98 -4.31 7.99 2.52
CA ASP A 98 -5.15 7.04 3.24
C ASP A 98 -4.28 5.89 3.75
N TYR A 99 -3.68 6.06 4.94
CA TYR A 99 -2.81 5.04 5.54
C TYR A 99 -3.54 3.73 5.82
N GLN A 100 -4.84 3.79 6.12
CA GLN A 100 -5.65 2.60 6.37
C GLN A 100 -5.73 1.72 5.12
N HIS A 101 -5.91 2.32 3.94
CA HIS A 101 -5.81 1.58 2.66
C HIS A 101 -4.47 0.83 2.54
N TYR A 102 -3.34 1.43 2.93
CA TYR A 102 -2.04 0.75 2.86
C TYR A 102 -1.88 -0.35 3.93
N ALA A 103 -2.45 -0.18 5.12
CA ALA A 103 -2.49 -1.25 6.10
C ALA A 103 -3.29 -2.46 5.54
N ASP A 104 -4.49 -2.22 5.03
CA ASP A 104 -5.42 -3.28 4.64
C ASP A 104 -5.10 -3.90 3.28
N ALA A 105 -4.73 -3.09 2.30
CA ALA A 105 -4.50 -3.55 0.93
C ALA A 105 -3.03 -3.91 0.65
N GLN A 106 -2.09 -3.56 1.53
CA GLN A 106 -0.66 -3.80 1.32
C GLN A 106 -0.02 -4.59 2.47
N LEU A 107 -0.08 -4.12 3.72
CA LEU A 107 0.60 -4.81 4.82
C LEU A 107 -0.11 -6.11 5.21
N ALA A 108 -1.43 -6.08 5.44
CA ALA A 108 -2.21 -7.23 5.88
C ALA A 108 -2.07 -8.44 4.92
N PRO A 109 -2.36 -8.33 3.60
CA PRO A 109 -2.24 -9.47 2.70
C PRO A 109 -0.79 -9.93 2.50
N ALA A 110 0.19 -9.03 2.62
CA ALA A 110 1.62 -9.40 2.57
C ALA A 110 2.06 -10.17 3.83
N ALA A 111 1.48 -9.86 4.99
CA ALA A 111 1.73 -10.56 6.24
C ALA A 111 0.98 -11.89 6.32
N ASP A 112 -0.32 -11.86 6.09
CA ASP A 112 -1.20 -12.99 6.35
C ASP A 112 -0.88 -14.18 5.44
N GLY A 113 -0.30 -13.95 4.26
CA GLY A 113 0.21 -15.02 3.39
C GLY A 113 1.28 -15.93 4.01
N ILE A 114 1.91 -15.52 5.13
CA ILE A 114 2.79 -16.39 5.93
C ILE A 114 2.34 -16.55 7.38
N LEU A 115 1.75 -15.50 7.98
CA LEU A 115 1.38 -15.53 9.41
C LEU A 115 0.35 -16.59 9.74
N HIS A 116 -0.57 -16.90 8.80
CA HIS A 116 -1.59 -17.92 9.02
C HIS A 116 -0.98 -19.31 9.27
N PHE A 117 0.21 -19.61 8.73
CA PHE A 117 0.89 -20.90 8.93
C PHE A 117 1.57 -21.01 10.30
N VAL A 118 1.81 -19.87 10.98
CA VAL A 118 2.45 -19.80 12.30
C VAL A 118 1.46 -19.41 13.40
N GLY A 119 0.16 -19.47 13.11
CA GLY A 119 -0.91 -19.23 14.09
C GLY A 119 -1.08 -17.76 14.50
N ASP A 120 -0.66 -16.82 13.65
CA ASP A 120 -0.78 -15.38 13.88
C ASP A 120 -1.57 -14.70 12.74
N SER A 121 -1.90 -13.43 12.91
CA SER A 121 -2.46 -12.60 11.83
C SER A 121 -2.03 -11.14 11.99
N PHE A 122 -2.02 -10.39 10.88
CA PHE A 122 -1.68 -8.98 10.91
C PHE A 122 -2.58 -8.21 11.88
N GLU A 123 -3.89 -8.41 11.76
CA GLU A 123 -4.91 -7.79 12.62
C GLU A 123 -4.62 -8.06 14.11
N ARG A 124 -4.35 -9.32 14.50
CA ARG A 124 -4.05 -9.66 15.90
C ARG A 124 -2.80 -8.96 16.43
N LEU A 125 -1.81 -8.75 15.56
CA LEU A 125 -0.57 -8.08 15.92
C LEU A 125 -0.73 -6.57 16.01
N THR A 126 -1.65 -5.97 15.26
CA THR A 126 -1.83 -4.52 15.15
C THR A 126 -3.10 -3.96 15.80
N ALA A 127 -3.98 -4.80 16.35
CA ALA A 127 -5.27 -4.40 16.92
C ALA A 127 -5.17 -3.26 17.95
N ASN A 128 -4.13 -3.26 18.80
CA ASN A 128 -3.91 -2.20 19.78
C ASN A 128 -3.55 -0.83 19.16
N GLN A 129 -3.10 -0.80 17.91
CA GLN A 129 -2.74 0.42 17.19
C GLN A 129 -3.88 0.93 16.31
N MET A 130 -4.82 0.07 15.91
CA MET A 130 -5.98 0.44 15.07
C MET A 130 -7.15 1.01 15.87
N ASN A 131 -7.30 0.67 17.16
CA ASN A 131 -8.35 1.21 18.04
C ASN A 131 -8.14 2.67 18.48
N LEU A 132 -7.14 3.39 17.96
CA LEU A 132 -6.84 4.77 18.35
C LEU A 132 -7.37 5.85 17.39
N PHE A 133 -8.15 5.48 16.37
CA PHE A 133 -8.69 6.41 15.37
C PHE A 133 -10.17 6.18 15.11
#